data_AF-A0A1J4YID5-F1
#
_entry.id   AF-A0A1J4YID5-F1
#
_cell.length_a   1.000
_cell.length_b   1.000
_cell.length_c   1.000
_cell.angle_alpha   90.00
_cell.angle_beta   90.00
_cell.angle_gamma   90.00
#
_symmetry.space_group_name_H-M   'P 1'
#
loop_
_entity.id
_entity.type
_entity.pdbx_description
1 polymer ?
#
loop_
_entity_poly.entity_id
_entity_poly.type
_entity_poly.pdbx_seq_one_letter_code
_entity_poly.pdbx_strand_id
1 'polypeptide(L)'
;MNRGFLSRIIVDYLGAESVPNFYLLDTYTGFSEKHLSASQAEGLKAWHVKSGSSGSWETGMYQECYDDVVKTFSDCPQVKIVRGVVSETLHEVKEEKIAYLSLDMNCSGPEVAELEYFWPKLVPGAYVIMDDYGWPGHEEQRDAFDAWSARENVPLLSLPTGQGLWLKYEEKPGRPNCCDIGRKTECTGDIS
;
A
#
# COMPACT_ATOMS: atom_id res chain seq x y z
N MET A 1 -12.46 -9.41 -4.16
CA MET A 1 -11.22 -9.30 -4.95
C MET A 1 -10.08 -9.37 -3.97
N ASN A 2 -9.52 -10.55 -3.72
CA ASN A 2 -8.43 -10.78 -2.75
C ASN A 2 -7.63 -12.05 -3.08
N ARG A 3 -7.84 -12.62 -4.27
CA ARG A 3 -7.17 -13.87 -4.71
C ARG A 3 -5.85 -13.62 -5.44
N GLY A 4 -5.22 -12.45 -5.21
CA GLY A 4 -3.92 -12.10 -5.79
C GLY A 4 -3.93 -11.76 -7.29
N PHE A 5 -5.05 -11.31 -7.85
CA PHE A 5 -5.15 -11.01 -9.29
C PHE A 5 -4.15 -9.95 -9.78
N LEU A 6 -4.01 -8.83 -9.06
CA LEU A 6 -3.04 -7.79 -9.38
C LEU A 6 -1.61 -8.32 -9.36
N SER A 7 -1.24 -9.03 -8.28
CA SER A 7 0.08 -9.64 -8.13
C SER A 7 0.37 -10.66 -9.22
N ARG A 8 -0.65 -11.44 -9.63
CA ARG A 8 -0.52 -12.41 -10.72
C ARG A 8 -0.18 -11.73 -12.05
N ILE A 9 -0.84 -10.61 -12.38
CA ILE A 9 -0.52 -9.84 -13.58
C ILE A 9 0.94 -9.37 -13.57
N ILE A 10 1.43 -8.87 -12.43
CA ILE A 10 2.82 -8.39 -12.31
C ILE A 10 3.80 -9.55 -12.52
N VAL A 11 3.57 -10.69 -11.85
CA VAL A 11 4.42 -11.87 -11.97
C VAL A 11 4.42 -12.41 -13.40
N ASP A 12 3.25 -12.50 -14.05
CA ASP A 12 3.15 -12.98 -15.43
C ASP A 12 3.83 -12.00 -16.41
N TYR A 13 3.69 -10.69 -16.21
CA TYR A 13 4.33 -9.66 -17.05
C TYR A 13 5.87 -9.71 -16.95
N LEU A 14 6.40 -9.92 -15.73
CA LEU A 14 7.84 -10.02 -15.49
C LEU A 14 8.40 -11.41 -15.84
N GLY A 15 7.53 -12.41 -15.98
CA GLY A 15 7.87 -13.83 -16.12
C GLY A 15 8.09 -14.50 -14.76
N ALA A 16 7.33 -15.56 -14.50
CA ALA A 16 7.34 -16.29 -13.22
C ALA A 16 8.72 -16.86 -12.82
N GLU A 17 9.59 -17.15 -13.80
CA GLU A 17 10.95 -17.63 -13.56
C GLU A 17 11.98 -16.51 -13.32
N SER A 18 11.66 -15.29 -13.75
CA SER A 18 12.57 -14.13 -13.73
C SER A 18 12.19 -13.06 -12.70
N VAL A 19 10.99 -13.14 -12.13
CA VAL A 19 10.59 -12.25 -11.05
C VAL A 19 11.51 -12.46 -9.82
N PRO A 20 11.97 -11.40 -9.14
CA PRO A 20 12.60 -11.54 -7.84
C PRO A 20 11.66 -12.20 -6.82
N ASN A 21 12.16 -12.53 -5.63
CA ASN A 21 11.29 -12.98 -4.53
C ASN A 21 10.11 -12.01 -4.37
N PHE A 22 8.88 -12.52 -4.50
CA PHE A 22 7.66 -11.73 -4.50
C PHE A 22 6.81 -12.14 -3.30
N TYR A 23 6.55 -11.21 -2.39
CA TYR A 23 5.85 -11.50 -1.13
C TYR A 23 4.39 -11.09 -1.21
N LEU A 24 3.51 -11.99 -0.78
CA LEU A 24 2.08 -11.73 -0.58
C LEU A 24 1.77 -11.90 0.90
N LEU A 25 1.49 -10.80 1.58
CA LEU A 25 1.11 -10.82 3.00
C LEU A 25 -0.37 -10.48 3.09
N ASP A 26 -1.16 -11.34 3.73
CA ASP A 26 -2.57 -11.10 4.01
C ASP A 26 -3.00 -12.03 5.16
N THR A 27 -4.08 -11.67 5.85
CA THR A 27 -4.79 -12.61 6.73
C THR A 27 -5.48 -13.71 5.93
N TYR A 28 -5.84 -13.40 4.67
CA TYR A 28 -6.70 -14.16 3.76
C TYR A 28 -8.12 -14.42 4.28
N THR A 29 -8.50 -13.78 5.39
CA THR A 29 -9.79 -13.95 6.08
C THR A 29 -10.59 -12.65 6.19
N GLY A 30 -10.15 -11.57 5.54
CA GLY A 30 -10.79 -10.25 5.62
C GLY A 30 -10.24 -9.38 6.76
N PHE A 31 -11.03 -8.39 7.19
CA PHE A 31 -10.56 -7.42 8.18
C PHE A 31 -10.55 -7.98 9.59
N SER A 32 -9.62 -7.47 10.39
CA SER A 32 -9.64 -7.65 11.84
C SER A 32 -10.11 -6.36 12.49
N GLU A 33 -11.24 -6.40 13.21
CA GLU A 33 -11.85 -5.24 13.89
C GLU A 33 -10.85 -4.47 14.77
N LYS A 34 -9.87 -5.17 15.37
CA LYS A 34 -8.82 -4.60 16.22
C LYS A 34 -7.91 -3.56 15.52
N HIS A 35 -7.93 -3.49 14.19
CA HIS A 35 -7.08 -2.60 13.40
C HIS A 35 -7.84 -1.47 12.71
N LEU A 36 -9.17 -1.49 12.72
CA LEU A 36 -9.99 -0.47 12.08
C LEU A 36 -10.21 0.72 13.02
N SER A 37 -10.18 1.92 12.46
CA SER A 37 -10.72 3.09 13.15
C SER A 37 -12.24 2.94 13.32
N ALA A 38 -12.83 3.71 14.26
CA ALA A 38 -14.28 3.73 14.43
C ALA A 38 -15.00 4.15 13.13
N SER A 39 -14.44 5.12 12.42
CA SER A 39 -14.97 5.62 11.13
C SER A 39 -14.91 4.54 10.04
N GLN A 40 -13.79 3.82 9.93
CA GLN A 40 -13.64 2.72 8.98
C GLN A 40 -14.60 1.57 9.28
N ALA A 41 -14.74 1.20 10.56
CA ALA A 41 -15.70 0.17 10.97
C ALA A 41 -17.15 0.58 10.66
N GLU A 42 -17.52 1.84 10.90
CA GLU A 42 -18.84 2.37 10.52
C GLU A 42 -19.05 2.38 9.00
N GLY A 43 -18.04 2.78 8.23
CA GLY A 43 -18.05 2.75 6.77
C GLY A 43 -18.28 1.33 6.21
N LEU A 44 -17.55 0.34 6.74
CA LEU A 44 -17.74 -1.07 6.37
C LEU A 44 -19.13 -1.59 6.74
N LYS A 45 -19.65 -1.24 7.92
CA LYS A 45 -21.03 -1.59 8.34
C LYS A 45 -22.07 -0.99 7.40
N ALA A 46 -21.94 0.29 7.06
CA ALA A 46 -22.84 0.96 6.13
C ALA A 46 -22.79 0.34 4.73
N TRP A 47 -21.59 0.03 4.23
CA TRP A 47 -21.39 -0.64 2.96
C TRP A 47 -21.97 -2.05 2.95
N HIS A 48 -21.79 -2.81 4.03
CA HIS A 48 -22.35 -4.16 4.20
C HIS A 48 -23.88 -4.15 4.08
N VAL A 49 -24.55 -3.23 4.79
CA VAL A 49 -26.02 -3.04 4.71
C VAL A 49 -26.45 -2.67 3.28
N LYS A 50 -25.71 -1.78 2.61
CA LYS A 50 -26.03 -1.33 1.25
C LYS A 50 -25.81 -2.41 0.19
N SER A 51 -24.76 -3.23 0.33
CA SER A 51 -24.37 -4.26 -0.64
C SER A 51 -25.18 -5.55 -0.49
N GLY A 52 -25.76 -5.81 0.68
CA GLY A 52 -26.44 -7.07 0.97
C GLY A 52 -25.49 -8.28 0.95
N SER A 53 -24.21 -8.05 1.26
CA SER A 53 -23.18 -9.10 1.23
C SER A 53 -23.53 -10.25 2.18
N SER A 54 -23.37 -11.49 1.74
CA SER A 54 -23.78 -12.70 2.47
C SER A 54 -22.79 -13.14 3.58
N GLY A 55 -22.08 -12.21 4.20
CA GLY A 55 -21.04 -12.44 5.23
C GLY A 55 -21.29 -11.64 6.50
N SER A 56 -20.33 -11.65 7.44
CA SER A 56 -20.34 -10.66 8.53
C SER A 56 -19.85 -9.30 7.99
N TRP A 57 -20.09 -8.19 8.68
CA TRP A 57 -19.65 -6.88 8.19
C TRP A 57 -18.12 -6.74 8.24
N GLU A 58 -17.46 -7.46 9.16
CA GLU A 58 -15.99 -7.54 9.31
C GLU A 58 -15.34 -8.26 8.12
N THR A 59 -15.98 -9.31 7.64
CA THR A 59 -15.49 -10.10 6.49
C THR A 59 -15.98 -9.52 5.17
N GLY A 60 -17.14 -8.87 5.13
CA GLY A 60 -17.68 -8.25 3.92
C GLY A 60 -17.76 -9.23 2.75
N MET A 61 -17.04 -8.92 1.67
CA MET A 61 -16.84 -9.81 0.50
C MET A 61 -15.59 -10.70 0.59
N TYR A 62 -14.76 -10.51 1.61
CA TYR A 62 -13.47 -11.15 1.81
C TYR A 62 -13.65 -12.47 2.58
N GLN A 63 -14.04 -13.51 1.83
CA GLN A 63 -14.07 -14.88 2.34
C GLN A 63 -12.65 -15.43 2.46
N GLU A 64 -12.48 -16.42 3.35
CA GLU A 64 -11.27 -17.24 3.43
C GLU A 64 -10.85 -17.70 2.03
N CYS A 65 -9.65 -17.30 1.60
CA CYS A 65 -9.16 -17.60 0.26
C CYS A 65 -7.69 -18.04 0.21
N TYR A 66 -7.09 -18.41 1.34
CA TYR A 66 -5.68 -18.79 1.37
C TYR A 66 -5.35 -19.91 0.38
N ASP A 67 -6.14 -20.99 0.37
CA ASP A 67 -5.91 -22.14 -0.52
C ASP A 67 -6.08 -21.76 -2.00
N ASP A 68 -7.01 -20.86 -2.32
CA ASP A 68 -7.18 -20.32 -3.68
C ASP A 68 -5.95 -19.55 -4.13
N VAL A 69 -5.34 -18.75 -3.24
CA VAL A 69 -4.12 -17.98 -3.53
C VAL A 69 -2.93 -18.91 -3.70
N VAL A 70 -2.75 -19.88 -2.81
CA VAL A 70 -1.69 -20.91 -2.94
C VAL A 70 -1.80 -21.64 -4.27
N LYS A 71 -3.02 -22.03 -4.66
CA LYS A 71 -3.26 -22.65 -5.96
C LYS A 71 -2.94 -21.70 -7.13
N THR A 72 -3.32 -20.44 -7.01
CA THR A 72 -3.10 -19.40 -8.03
C THR A 72 -1.62 -19.14 -8.29
N PHE A 73 -0.73 -19.33 -7.32
CA PHE A 73 0.71 -19.11 -7.49
C PHE A 73 1.54 -20.41 -7.44
N SER A 74 0.90 -21.57 -7.58
CA SER A 74 1.58 -22.88 -7.52
C SER A 74 2.63 -23.10 -8.61
N ASP A 75 2.54 -22.35 -9.72
CA ASP A 75 3.49 -22.32 -10.83
C ASP A 75 4.57 -21.24 -10.70
N CYS A 76 4.56 -20.46 -9.60
CA CYS A 76 5.43 -19.31 -9.39
C CYS A 76 6.33 -19.51 -8.15
N PRO A 77 7.46 -20.23 -8.26
CA PRO A 77 8.28 -20.61 -7.09
C PRO A 77 8.92 -19.45 -6.34
N GLN A 78 9.02 -18.26 -6.98
CA GLN A 78 9.54 -17.03 -6.37
C GLN A 78 8.50 -16.34 -5.48
N VAL A 79 7.22 -16.70 -5.60
CA VAL A 79 6.13 -16.10 -4.83
C VAL A 79 6.05 -16.76 -3.47
N LYS A 80 6.13 -15.95 -2.42
CA LYS A 80 6.07 -16.37 -1.01
C LYS A 80 4.81 -15.82 -0.39
N ILE A 81 3.92 -16.73 0.00
CA ILE A 81 2.61 -16.40 0.57
C ILE A 81 2.74 -16.49 2.10
N VAL A 82 2.52 -15.37 2.76
CA VAL A 82 2.63 -15.21 4.21
C VAL A 82 1.24 -14.95 4.77
N ARG A 83 0.75 -15.88 5.57
CA ARG A 83 -0.59 -15.80 6.17
C ARG A 83 -0.51 -15.24 7.59
N GLY A 84 -1.17 -14.12 7.82
CA GLY A 84 -1.33 -13.54 9.15
C GLY A 84 -1.71 -12.08 9.09
N VAL A 85 -1.83 -11.46 10.26
CA VAL A 85 -1.98 -10.00 10.34
C VAL A 85 -0.71 -9.37 9.77
N VAL A 86 -0.86 -8.51 8.76
CA VAL A 86 0.29 -8.03 7.98
C VAL A 86 1.30 -7.30 8.88
N SER A 87 0.84 -6.40 9.76
CA SER A 87 1.69 -5.73 10.76
C SER A 87 2.43 -6.67 11.72
N GLU A 88 1.90 -7.85 12.01
CA GLU A 88 2.54 -8.87 12.86
C GLU A 88 3.52 -9.77 12.06
N THR A 89 3.36 -9.84 10.75
CA THR A 89 4.12 -10.74 9.85
C THR A 89 5.21 -10.04 9.03
N LEU A 90 5.37 -8.71 9.16
CA LEU A 90 6.41 -7.95 8.43
C LEU A 90 7.82 -8.52 8.57
N HIS A 91 8.12 -9.08 9.74
CA HIS A 91 9.40 -9.70 10.06
C HIS A 91 9.68 -10.98 9.26
N GLU A 92 8.68 -11.58 8.61
CA GLU A 92 8.84 -12.75 7.73
C GLU A 92 9.47 -12.40 6.38
N VAL A 93 9.37 -11.13 5.95
CA VAL A 93 10.10 -10.61 4.79
C VAL A 93 11.56 -10.42 5.19
N LYS A 94 12.46 -11.23 4.59
CA LYS A 94 13.89 -11.29 4.95
C LYS A 94 14.76 -10.42 4.04
N GLU A 95 14.14 -9.80 3.04
CA GLU A 95 14.78 -9.00 2.03
C GLU A 95 15.09 -7.63 2.59
N GLU A 96 16.36 -7.25 2.52
CA GLU A 96 16.85 -5.93 2.91
C GLU A 96 16.87 -4.94 1.73
N LYS A 97 16.48 -5.40 0.53
CA LYS A 97 16.41 -4.60 -0.69
C LYS A 97 15.08 -4.87 -1.38
N ILE A 98 14.21 -3.86 -1.36
CA ILE A 98 12.86 -3.94 -1.91
C ILE A 98 12.76 -2.93 -3.06
N ALA A 99 12.36 -3.39 -4.25
CA ALA A 99 12.21 -2.55 -5.43
C ALA A 99 10.76 -2.14 -5.71
N TYR A 100 9.80 -2.80 -5.06
CA TYR A 100 8.38 -2.60 -5.27
C TYR A 100 7.61 -2.91 -3.99
N LEU A 101 6.67 -2.04 -3.63
CA LEU A 101 5.74 -2.22 -2.52
C LEU A 101 4.34 -1.80 -2.97
N SER A 102 3.34 -2.62 -2.69
CA SER A 102 1.93 -2.32 -2.93
C SER A 102 1.19 -2.36 -1.61
N LEU A 103 0.44 -1.30 -1.29
CA LEU A 103 -0.38 -1.17 -0.09
C LEU A 103 -1.86 -1.16 -0.53
N ASP A 104 -2.59 -2.18 -0.12
CA ASP A 104 -4.00 -2.44 -0.49
C ASP A 104 -4.71 -3.17 0.66
N MET A 105 -4.61 -2.62 1.86
CA MET A 105 -5.26 -3.19 3.04
C MET A 105 -6.51 -2.41 3.43
N ASN A 106 -6.81 -1.30 2.76
CA ASN A 106 -7.99 -0.49 3.03
C ASN A 106 -8.05 0.00 4.50
N CYS A 107 -6.89 0.11 5.16
CA CYS A 107 -6.77 0.42 6.59
C CYS A 107 -5.58 1.34 6.88
N SER A 108 -5.88 2.58 7.27
CA SER A 108 -4.93 3.68 7.48
C SER A 108 -3.77 3.33 8.43
N GLY A 109 -4.07 2.84 9.63
CA GLY A 109 -3.06 2.54 10.65
C GLY A 109 -2.06 1.47 10.21
N PRO A 110 -2.52 0.26 9.83
CA PRO A 110 -1.67 -0.79 9.28
C PRO A 110 -0.82 -0.32 8.10
N GLU A 111 -1.40 0.37 7.12
CA GLU A 111 -0.63 0.76 5.92
C GLU A 111 0.51 1.73 6.22
N VAL A 112 0.30 2.70 7.13
CA VAL A 112 1.39 3.61 7.56
C VAL A 112 2.47 2.86 8.34
N ALA A 113 2.09 1.92 9.22
CA ALA A 113 3.07 1.13 9.96
C ALA A 113 3.94 0.26 9.03
N GLU A 114 3.33 -0.30 7.99
CA GLU A 114 4.02 -1.11 6.98
C GLU A 114 4.93 -0.29 6.09
N LEU A 115 4.45 0.87 5.66
CA LEU A 115 5.27 1.85 4.97
C LEU A 115 6.50 2.20 5.81
N GLU A 116 6.32 2.55 7.09
CA GLU A 116 7.43 2.90 7.98
C GLU A 116 8.42 1.75 8.16
N TYR A 117 7.93 0.51 8.23
CA TYR A 117 8.78 -0.68 8.35
C TYR A 117 9.61 -0.94 7.08
N PHE A 118 9.00 -0.83 5.90
CA PHE A 118 9.66 -1.17 4.63
C PHE A 118 10.40 0.01 3.99
N TRP A 119 10.06 1.25 4.32
CA TRP A 119 10.66 2.45 3.71
C TRP A 119 12.20 2.49 3.77
N PRO A 120 12.86 2.07 4.87
CA PRO A 120 14.32 2.02 4.93
C PRO A 120 14.93 0.92 4.04
N LYS A 121 14.17 -0.12 3.71
CA LYS A 121 14.59 -1.25 2.87
C LYS A 121 14.35 -1.02 1.37
N LEU A 122 13.62 0.03 1.03
CA LEU A 122 13.38 0.42 -0.37
C LEU A 122 14.67 0.93 -1.01
N VAL A 123 15.05 0.33 -2.13
CA VAL A 123 16.21 0.78 -2.91
C VAL A 123 15.87 2.08 -3.67
N PRO A 124 16.87 2.90 -4.03
CA PRO A 124 16.64 3.98 -4.97
C PRO A 124 16.07 3.47 -6.29
N GLY A 125 15.03 4.14 -6.78
CA GLY A 125 14.23 3.73 -7.93
C GLY A 125 13.04 2.84 -7.57
N ALA A 126 12.87 2.44 -6.30
CA ALA A 126 11.74 1.61 -5.90
C ALA A 126 10.42 2.38 -5.97
N TYR A 127 9.36 1.68 -6.36
CA TYR A 127 8.01 2.21 -6.41
C TYR A 127 7.20 1.73 -5.20
N VAL A 128 6.40 2.64 -4.63
CA VAL A 128 5.36 2.31 -3.65
C VAL A 128 4.02 2.73 -4.22
N ILE A 129 3.08 1.80 -4.33
CA ILE A 129 1.72 2.04 -4.81
C ILE A 129 0.75 1.95 -3.63
N MET A 130 -0.17 2.90 -3.52
CA MET A 130 -1.28 2.87 -2.58
C MET A 130 -2.58 2.76 -3.39
N ASP A 131 -3.32 1.65 -3.26
CA ASP A 131 -4.40 1.34 -4.22
C ASP A 131 -5.60 2.30 -4.10
N ASP A 132 -5.96 2.65 -2.87
CA ASP A 132 -7.21 3.38 -2.58
C ASP A 132 -7.06 4.91 -2.42
N TYR A 133 -5.86 5.47 -2.64
CA TYR A 133 -5.52 6.85 -2.25
C TYR A 133 -6.50 7.93 -2.72
N GLY A 134 -6.99 7.82 -3.95
CA GLY A 134 -7.92 8.74 -4.61
C GLY A 134 -9.38 8.30 -4.60
N TRP A 135 -9.70 7.19 -3.93
CA TRP A 135 -11.05 6.64 -3.92
C TRP A 135 -11.93 7.27 -2.84
N PRO A 136 -13.20 7.61 -3.13
CA PRO A 136 -14.14 8.10 -2.13
C PRO A 136 -14.38 7.08 -1.02
N GLY A 137 -14.39 7.51 0.24
CA GLY A 137 -14.50 6.62 1.41
C GLY A 137 -13.16 6.20 2.02
N HIS A 138 -12.04 6.55 1.38
CA HIS A 138 -10.67 6.26 1.83
C HIS A 138 -9.94 7.54 2.27
N GLU A 139 -10.68 8.60 2.64
CA GLU A 139 -10.11 9.89 3.02
C GLU A 139 -9.18 9.77 4.22
N GLU A 140 -9.48 8.89 5.18
CA GLU A 140 -8.62 8.66 6.35
C GLU A 140 -7.25 8.07 5.94
N GLN A 141 -7.22 7.15 4.97
CA GLN A 141 -5.97 6.61 4.43
C GLN A 141 -5.20 7.68 3.65
N ARG A 142 -5.90 8.43 2.79
CA ARG A 142 -5.32 9.55 2.04
C ARG A 142 -4.65 10.55 2.97
N ASP A 143 -5.37 11.01 3.98
CA ASP A 143 -4.89 12.02 4.93
C ASP A 143 -3.69 11.50 5.74
N ALA A 144 -3.67 10.20 6.08
CA ALA A 144 -2.53 9.57 6.75
C ALA A 144 -1.28 9.53 5.85
N PHE A 145 -1.43 9.19 4.57
CA PHE A 145 -0.34 9.22 3.60
C PHE A 145 0.14 10.62 3.25
N ASP A 146 -0.76 11.61 3.19
CA ASP A 146 -0.42 13.01 3.00
C ASP A 146 0.39 13.56 4.19
N ALA A 147 -0.03 13.22 5.41
CA ALA A 147 0.70 13.60 6.62
C ALA A 147 2.10 12.98 6.66
N TRP A 148 2.22 11.70 6.32
CA TRP A 148 3.52 11.03 6.22
C TRP A 148 4.40 11.66 5.12
N SER A 149 3.84 11.92 3.92
CA SER A 149 4.53 12.59 2.81
C SER A 149 5.10 13.94 3.21
N ALA A 150 4.30 14.75 3.90
CA ALA A 150 4.70 16.06 4.36
C ALA A 150 5.80 16.00 5.42
N ARG A 151 5.74 15.00 6.32
CA ARG A 151 6.73 14.79 7.39
C ARG A 151 8.08 14.34 6.84
N GLU A 152 8.06 13.33 5.96
CA GLU A 152 9.27 12.75 5.35
C GLU A 152 9.74 13.54 4.11
N ASN A 153 8.97 14.55 3.70
CA ASN A 153 9.23 15.40 2.55
C ASN A 153 9.41 14.59 1.25
N VAL A 154 8.53 13.60 1.08
CA VAL A 154 8.47 12.71 -0.07
C VAL A 154 7.25 13.13 -0.91
N PRO A 155 7.44 13.59 -2.16
CA PRO A 155 6.32 13.96 -3.02
C PRO A 155 5.46 12.74 -3.37
N LEU A 156 4.17 12.83 -3.09
CA LEU A 156 3.16 11.84 -3.46
C LEU A 156 2.48 12.24 -4.77
N LEU A 157 2.45 11.32 -5.74
CA LEU A 157 1.73 11.52 -7.00
C LEU A 157 0.38 10.80 -6.94
N SER A 158 -0.71 11.55 -7.12
CA SER A 158 -2.03 10.97 -7.36
C SER A 158 -2.16 10.56 -8.84
N LEU A 159 -2.58 9.32 -9.09
CA LEU A 159 -2.81 8.76 -10.42
C LEU A 159 -4.30 8.88 -10.80
N PRO A 160 -4.62 9.05 -12.10
CA PRO A 160 -6.01 9.19 -12.58
C PRO A 160 -6.87 7.93 -12.36
N THR A 161 -6.23 6.81 -12.05
CA THR A 161 -6.86 5.53 -11.71
C THR A 161 -7.27 5.43 -10.24
N GLY A 162 -7.00 6.46 -9.43
CA GLY A 162 -7.31 6.48 -8.00
C GLY A 162 -6.15 6.01 -7.12
N GLN A 163 -5.03 5.56 -7.68
CA GLN A 163 -3.88 5.13 -6.90
C GLN A 163 -2.98 6.29 -6.49
N GLY A 164 -2.25 6.12 -5.39
CA GLY A 164 -1.11 6.94 -4.99
C GLY A 164 0.20 6.29 -5.43
N LEU A 165 1.19 7.09 -5.81
CA LEU A 165 2.52 6.62 -6.20
C LEU A 165 3.62 7.42 -5.51
N TRP A 166 4.48 6.72 -4.78
CA TRP A 166 5.79 7.22 -4.39
C TRP A 166 6.90 6.57 -5.22
N LEU A 167 7.93 7.38 -5.48
CA LEU A 167 9.21 6.93 -6.01
C LEU A 167 10.28 7.18 -4.96
N LYS A 168 10.96 6.11 -4.52
CA LYS A 168 12.14 6.24 -3.68
C LYS A 168 13.29 6.77 -4.54
N TYR A 169 13.90 7.88 -4.16
CA TYR A 169 15.09 8.41 -4.83
C TYR A 169 16.25 8.53 -3.85
N GLU A 170 17.48 8.55 -4.38
CA GLU A 170 18.63 8.94 -3.57
C GLU A 170 18.56 10.44 -3.27
N GLU A 171 18.63 10.78 -1.99
CA GLU A 171 18.93 12.15 -1.60
C GLU A 171 20.40 12.45 -1.95
N LYS A 172 20.60 13.28 -2.97
CA LYS A 172 21.93 13.83 -3.26
C LYS A 172 22.19 14.99 -2.31
N PRO A 173 23.29 14.98 -1.53
CA PRO A 173 23.64 16.11 -0.67
C PRO A 173 23.70 17.40 -1.50
N GLY A 174 22.93 18.41 -1.11
CA GLY A 174 22.98 19.76 -1.70
C GLY A 174 22.07 20.03 -2.90
N ARG A 175 21.20 19.11 -3.33
CA ARG A 175 20.08 19.45 -4.22
C ARG A 175 18.81 19.70 -3.40
N PRO A 176 18.15 20.86 -3.51
CA PRO A 176 16.83 21.03 -2.93
C PRO A 176 15.88 19.99 -3.54
N ASN A 177 15.09 19.34 -2.70
CA ASN A 177 14.01 18.47 -3.15
C ASN A 177 12.98 19.30 -3.93
N CYS A 178 12.18 18.64 -4.76
CA CYS A 178 11.20 19.35 -5.60
C CYS A 178 10.13 20.07 -4.77
N CYS A 179 9.87 19.62 -3.54
CA CYS A 179 8.94 20.25 -2.60
C CYS A 179 9.44 21.62 -2.08
N ASP A 180 10.75 21.81 -1.93
CA ASP A 180 11.35 23.08 -1.51
C ASP A 180 11.29 24.15 -2.62
N ILE A 181 11.19 23.72 -3.87
CA ILE A 181 11.10 24.62 -5.03
C ILE A 181 9.74 25.33 -5.07
N GLY A 182 8.66 24.64 -4.63
CA GLY A 182 7.31 25.19 -4.57
C GLY A 182 7.05 26.16 -3.42
N ARG A 183 7.91 26.21 -2.38
CA ARG A 183 7.78 27.15 -1.25
C ARG A 183 8.50 28.48 -1.46
N LYS A 184 9.30 28.64 -2.51
CA LYS A 184 10.13 29.84 -2.74
C LYS A 184 9.51 30.90 -3.66
N THR A 185 8.21 30.84 -3.94
CA THR A 185 7.50 31.89 -4.68
C THR A 185 6.71 32.81 -3.73
N GLU A 186 7.38 33.42 -2.76
CA GLU A 186 6.98 34.73 -2.23
C GLU A 186 8.10 35.72 -2.62
N CYS A 187 7.93 36.32 -3.79
CA CYS A 187 8.78 37.39 -4.28
C CYS A 187 8.59 38.63 -3.40
N THR A 188 9.46 38.86 -2.42
CA THR A 188 9.66 40.19 -1.86
C THR A 188 10.41 41.02 -2.91
N GLY A 189 9.65 41.72 -3.75
CA GLY A 189 10.20 42.74 -4.63
C GLY A 189 10.51 43.99 -3.82
N ASP A 190 11.79 44.19 -3.50
CA ASP A 190 12.32 45.53 -3.24
C ASP A 190 12.86 46.07 -4.56
N ILE A 191 12.10 47.00 -5.15
CA ILE A 191 12.53 47.81 -6.28
C ILE A 191 13.28 49.01 -5.67
N SER A 192 14.60 49.04 -5.86
CA SER A 192 15.43 50.24 -5.67
C SER A 192 15.31 51.19 -6.86
#